data_AF-A0A928HBX7-F1
#
_entry.id   AF-A0A928HBX7-F1
#
_cell.length_a   1.000
_cell.length_b   1.000
_cell.length_c   1.000
_cell.angle_alpha   90.00
_cell.angle_beta   90.00
_cell.angle_gamma   90.00
#
_symmetry.space_group_name_H-M   'P 1'
#
loop_
_entity.id
_entity.type
_entity.pdbx_description
1 polymer ?
#
loop_
_entity_poly.entity_id
_entity_poly.type
_entity_poly.pdbx_seq_one_letter_code
_entity_poly.pdbx_strand_id
1 'polypeptide(L)'
;MNADARDQAWEYYKAAGRDMEADLAALAAHPEGIVLLMPRLVVLMKPVCSRQPEQWTDLPRIFPAADAWYVHLLVGDLRLARRLATALPRRRWLCFQRGLRTPAPHRQPWQAFMQH
;
A
#
# COMPACT_ATOMS: atom_id res chain seq x y z
N MET A 1 -7.01 -2.39 -24.25
CA MET A 1 -7.61 -3.29 -23.24
C MET A 1 -7.46 -2.63 -21.89
N ASN A 2 -8.55 -2.34 -21.18
CA ASN A 2 -8.48 -1.87 -19.80
C ASN A 2 -8.34 -3.13 -18.94
N ALA A 3 -7.11 -3.57 -18.69
CA ALA A 3 -6.87 -4.78 -17.92
C ALA A 3 -7.41 -4.58 -16.50
N ASP A 4 -8.15 -5.56 -15.99
CA ASP A 4 -8.67 -5.54 -14.63
C ASP A 4 -7.49 -5.37 -13.65
N ALA A 5 -7.60 -4.42 -12.72
CA ALA A 5 -6.54 -4.13 -11.76
C ALA A 5 -6.27 -5.34 -10.84
N ARG A 6 -7.25 -6.23 -10.64
CA ARG A 6 -7.11 -7.46 -9.87
C ARG A 6 -6.21 -8.45 -10.58
N ASP A 7 -6.39 -8.64 -11.88
CA ASP A 7 -5.56 -9.54 -12.68
C ASP A 7 -4.10 -9.07 -12.67
N GLN A 8 -3.88 -7.77 -12.90
CA GLN A 8 -2.55 -7.16 -12.84
C GLN A 8 -1.89 -7.30 -11.45
N ALA A 9 -2.67 -7.14 -10.38
CA ALA A 9 -2.21 -7.33 -9.01
C ALA A 9 -1.76 -8.78 -8.77
N TRP A 10 -2.54 -9.76 -9.24
CA TRP A 10 -2.22 -11.18 -9.16
C TRP A 10 -0.95 -11.54 -9.93
N GLU A 11 -0.81 -11.02 -11.16
CA GLU A 11 0.39 -11.22 -11.98
C GLU A 11 1.64 -10.65 -11.31
N TYR A 12 1.54 -9.45 -10.72
CA TYR A 12 2.64 -8.83 -9.98
C TYR A 12 3.11 -9.69 -8.80
N TYR A 13 2.18 -10.22 -8.01
CA TYR A 13 2.51 -11.08 -6.87
C TYR A 13 3.18 -12.38 -7.30
N LYS A 14 2.61 -13.03 -8.32
CA LYS A 14 3.17 -14.25 -8.92
C LYS A 14 4.60 -14.01 -9.42
N ALA A 15 4.85 -12.91 -10.12
CA ALA A 15 6.17 -12.56 -10.62
C ALA A 15 7.18 -12.24 -9.50
N ALA A 16 6.71 -11.73 -8.37
CA ALA A 16 7.52 -11.42 -7.20
C ALA A 16 7.74 -12.63 -6.25
N GLY A 17 7.19 -13.81 -6.57
CA GLY A 17 7.26 -14.98 -5.69
C GLY A 17 6.54 -14.78 -4.35
N ARG A 18 5.53 -13.90 -4.32
CA ARG A 18 4.77 -13.56 -3.12
C ARG A 18 3.45 -14.29 -3.06
N ASP A 19 3.02 -14.62 -1.85
CA ASP A 19 1.70 -15.18 -1.60
C ASP A 19 0.70 -14.05 -1.33
N MET A 20 -0.27 -13.92 -2.23
CA MET A 20 -1.28 -12.88 -2.17
C MET A 20 -2.33 -13.15 -1.11
N GLU A 21 -2.71 -14.41 -0.93
CA GLU A 21 -3.72 -14.80 0.05
C GLU A 21 -3.18 -14.58 1.46
N ALA A 22 -1.91 -14.96 1.69
CA ALA A 22 -1.24 -14.73 2.97
C ALA A 22 -1.16 -13.23 3.32
N ASP A 23 -0.75 -12.38 2.37
CA ASP A 23 -0.65 -10.93 2.58
C ASP A 23 -2.03 -10.28 2.80
N LEU A 24 -3.06 -10.75 2.08
CA LEU A 24 -4.43 -10.29 2.28
C LEU A 24 -4.95 -10.67 3.67
N ALA A 25 -4.75 -11.93 4.10
CA ALA A 25 -5.17 -12.39 5.42
C ALA A 25 -4.45 -11.63 6.54
N ALA A 26 -3.13 -11.44 6.42
CA ALA A 26 -2.33 -10.70 7.38
C ALA A 26 -2.77 -9.24 7.49
N LEU A 27 -3.07 -8.59 6.36
CA LEU A 27 -3.50 -7.20 6.33
C LEU A 27 -4.95 -7.01 6.78
N ALA A 28 -5.84 -7.95 6.47
CA ALA A 28 -7.23 -7.94 6.95
C ALA A 28 -7.33 -8.12 8.48
N ALA A 29 -6.36 -8.81 9.09
CA ALA A 29 -6.24 -8.91 10.54
C ALA A 29 -5.72 -7.62 11.20
N HIS A 30 -5.20 -6.66 10.42
CA HIS A 30 -4.70 -5.39 10.94
C HIS A 30 -5.87 -4.39 11.12
N PRO A 31 -6.13 -3.85 12.33
CA PRO A 31 -7.32 -3.01 12.60
C PRO A 31 -7.43 -1.74 11.75
N GLU A 32 -6.29 -1.16 11.38
CA GLU A 32 -6.19 0.00 10.48
C GLU A 32 -5.68 -0.38 9.08
N GLY A 33 -5.67 -1.68 8.75
CA GLY A 33 -5.29 -2.17 7.43
C GLY A 33 -6.33 -1.79 6.39
N ILE A 34 -5.88 -1.40 5.20
CA ILE A 34 -6.74 -1.09 4.08
C ILE A 34 -6.51 -2.14 2.99
N VAL A 35 -7.56 -2.89 2.71
CA VAL A 35 -7.64 -3.83 1.60
C VAL A 35 -8.78 -3.38 0.69
N LEU A 36 -8.45 -2.95 -0.52
CA LEU A 36 -9.42 -2.60 -1.56
C LEU A 36 -9.13 -3.42 -2.81
N LEU A 37 -10.12 -4.21 -3.24
CA LEU A 37 -10.05 -5.04 -4.44
C LEU A 37 -11.21 -4.69 -5.38
N MET A 38 -10.98 -3.78 -6.31
CA MET A 38 -11.95 -3.35 -7.32
C MET A 38 -11.42 -3.56 -8.73
N PRO A 39 -12.28 -3.71 -9.75
CA PRO A 39 -11.84 -3.89 -11.14
C PRO A 39 -10.90 -2.80 -11.67
N ARG A 40 -11.01 -1.57 -11.13
CA ARG A 40 -10.22 -0.41 -11.54
C ARG A 40 -9.11 -0.03 -10.57
N LEU A 41 -9.07 -0.62 -9.39
CA LEU A 41 -8.14 -0.22 -8.35
C LEU A 41 -7.95 -1.36 -7.34
N VAL A 42 -6.70 -1.73 -7.12
CA VAL A 42 -6.26 -2.58 -6.01
C VAL A 42 -5.35 -1.77 -5.10
N VAL A 43 -5.66 -1.71 -3.81
CA VAL A 43 -4.83 -1.05 -2.79
C VAL A 43 -4.67 -1.97 -1.58
N LEU A 44 -3.43 -2.19 -1.18
CA LEU A 44 -3.04 -2.83 0.07
C LEU A 44 -2.12 -1.87 0.82
N MET A 45 -2.55 -1.37 1.98
CA MET A 45 -1.76 -0.44 2.78
C MET A 45 -2.06 -0.54 4.27
N LYS A 46 -1.08 -0.17 5.10
CA LYS A 46 -1.19 -0.14 6.56
C LYS A 46 -0.47 1.06 7.16
N PRO A 47 -0.78 1.46 8.39
CA PRO A 47 -0.01 2.51 9.06
C PRO A 47 1.37 2.01 9.49
N VAL A 48 2.39 2.86 9.38
CA VAL A 48 3.77 2.56 9.80
C VAL A 48 4.48 3.80 10.36
N CYS A 49 5.63 3.59 10.97
CA CYS A 49 6.59 4.63 11.31
C CYS A 49 7.53 4.90 10.12
N SER A 50 7.55 6.14 9.61
CA SER A 50 8.33 6.57 8.44
C SER A 50 9.85 6.45 8.64
N ARG A 51 10.31 6.34 9.88
CA ARG A 51 11.73 6.24 10.25
C ARG A 51 12.19 4.81 10.55
N GLN A 52 11.29 3.82 10.53
CA GLN A 52 11.56 2.42 10.87
C GLN A 52 11.17 1.51 9.68
N PRO A 53 11.89 1.59 8.55
CA PRO A 53 11.55 0.87 7.32
C PRO A 53 11.57 -0.65 7.42
N GLU A 54 12.35 -1.20 8.35
CA GLU A 54 12.41 -2.63 8.66
C GLU A 54 11.04 -3.21 9.08
N GLN A 55 10.10 -2.36 9.46
CA GLN A 55 8.75 -2.73 9.93
C GLN A 55 7.69 -2.73 8.83
N TRP A 56 8.02 -2.20 7.65
CA TRP A 56 7.02 -1.92 6.63
C TRP A 56 6.49 -3.20 5.99
N THR A 57 7.34 -4.21 5.82
CA THR A 57 6.99 -5.50 5.21
C THR A 57 6.31 -6.48 6.18
N ASP A 58 6.38 -6.22 7.49
CA ASP A 58 5.74 -7.04 8.53
C ASP A 58 4.25 -6.70 8.67
N LEU A 59 3.42 -7.16 7.73
CA LEU A 59 2.01 -6.77 7.60
C LEU A 59 1.14 -6.86 8.86
N PRO A 60 1.18 -7.93 9.68
CA PRO A 60 0.28 -8.06 10.82
C PRO A 60 0.61 -7.13 11.99
N ARG A 61 1.81 -6.52 12.03
CA ARG A 61 2.27 -5.72 13.16
C ARG A 61 1.61 -4.33 13.21
N ILE A 62 1.14 -3.96 14.41
CA ILE A 62 0.49 -2.69 14.73
C ILE A 62 1.49 -1.69 15.32
N PHE A 63 1.35 -0.41 14.95
CA PHE A 63 2.25 0.67 15.38
C PHE A 63 1.48 1.87 15.95
N PRO A 64 1.41 2.02 17.29
CA PRO A 64 0.69 3.13 17.93
C PRO A 64 1.22 4.52 17.56
N ALA A 65 2.51 4.64 17.21
CA ALA A 65 3.17 5.89 16.86
C ALA A 65 3.27 6.12 15.33
N ALA A 66 2.45 5.45 14.53
CA ALA A 66 2.52 5.56 13.08
C ALA A 66 2.29 7.01 12.61
N ASP A 67 3.18 7.50 11.76
CA ASP A 67 3.12 8.83 11.14
C ASP A 67 2.96 8.76 9.61
N ALA A 68 2.89 7.55 9.06
CA ALA A 68 2.87 7.28 7.64
C ALA A 68 1.89 6.18 7.25
N TRP A 69 1.45 6.23 5.99
CA TRP A 69 0.83 5.10 5.30
C TRP A 69 1.90 4.36 4.50
N TYR A 70 2.05 3.06 4.67
CA TYR A 70 2.87 2.23 3.79
C TYR A 70 2.00 1.55 2.74
N VAL A 71 2.30 1.81 1.47
CA VAL A 71 1.68 1.15 0.31
C VAL A 71 2.46 -0.11 0.02
N HIS A 72 1.82 -1.22 0.30
CA HIS A 72 2.31 -2.55 -0.01
C HIS A 72 2.04 -2.91 -1.47
N LEU A 73 0.85 -2.55 -1.95
CA LEU A 73 0.44 -2.70 -3.34
C LEU A 73 -0.50 -1.56 -3.74
N LEU A 74 -0.27 -0.98 -4.91
CA LEU A 74 -1.18 -0.05 -5.56
C LEU A 74 -1.16 -0.31 -7.07
N VAL A 75 -2.27 -0.79 -7.62
CA VAL A 75 -2.41 -1.13 -9.05
C VAL A 75 -3.73 -0.57 -9.57
N GLY A 76 -3.70 0.05 -10.76
CA GLY A 76 -4.89 0.61 -11.41
C GLY A 76 -4.95 2.14 -11.38
N ASP A 77 -6.15 2.68 -11.20
CA ASP A 77 -6.46 4.10 -11.41
C ASP A 77 -5.99 4.98 -10.24
N LEU A 78 -4.95 5.77 -10.46
CA LEU A 78 -4.40 6.71 -9.47
C LEU A 78 -5.38 7.80 -9.04
N ARG A 79 -6.35 8.20 -9.89
CA ARG A 79 -7.36 9.20 -9.50
C ARG A 79 -8.31 8.60 -8.46
N LEU A 80 -8.67 7.33 -8.61
CA LEU A 80 -9.45 6.60 -7.60
C LEU A 80 -8.64 6.43 -6.31
N ALA A 81 -7.35 6.11 -6.40
CA ALA A 81 -6.46 5.99 -5.24
C ALA A 81 -6.37 7.30 -4.43
N ARG A 82 -6.29 8.45 -5.11
CA ARG A 82 -6.28 9.76 -4.45
C ARG A 82 -7.61 10.12 -3.81
N ARG A 83 -8.73 9.78 -4.45
CA ARG A 83 -10.06 9.94 -3.84
C ARG A 83 -10.19 9.09 -2.57
N LEU A 84 -9.73 7.83 -2.60
CA LEU A 84 -9.66 7.00 -1.40
C LEU A 84 -8.82 7.67 -0.32
N ALA A 85 -7.63 8.18 -0.67
CA ALA A 85 -6.74 8.85 0.26
C ALA A 85 -7.40 10.05 0.98
N THR A 86 -8.29 10.80 0.33
CA THR A 86 -9.01 11.90 1.01
C THR A 86 -9.98 11.44 2.10
N ALA A 87 -10.41 10.18 2.09
CA ALA A 87 -11.32 9.61 3.10
C ALA A 87 -10.58 8.93 4.25
N LEU A 88 -9.25 8.78 4.17
CA LEU A 88 -8.45 8.10 5.19
C LEU A 88 -7.96 9.07 6.27
N PRO A 89 -7.66 8.57 7.48
CA PRO A 89 -6.98 9.35 8.51
C PRO A 89 -5.72 10.03 7.95
N ARG A 90 -5.56 11.32 8.26
CA ARG A 90 -4.42 12.12 7.82
C ARG A 90 -3.15 11.59 8.46
N ARG A 91 -2.17 11.27 7.62
CA ARG A 91 -0.79 10.95 8.02
C ARG A 91 0.17 11.88 7.30
N ARG A 92 1.37 12.07 7.85
CA ARG A 92 2.35 13.01 7.28
C ARG A 92 2.97 12.48 5.99
N TRP A 93 3.21 11.18 5.95
CA TRP A 93 3.97 10.54 4.89
C TRP A 93 3.20 9.43 4.19
N LEU A 94 3.51 9.27 2.91
CA LEU A 94 3.24 8.06 2.14
C LEU A 94 4.57 7.36 1.87
N CYS A 95 4.63 6.10 2.25
CA CYS A 95 5.80 5.25 2.21
C CYS A 95 5.57 4.10 1.23
N PHE A 96 6.57 3.73 0.43
CA PHE A 96 6.48 2.61 -0.50
C PHE A 96 7.88 2.13 -0.92
N GLN A 97 7.97 0.92 -1.45
CA GLN A 97 9.21 0.41 -2.06
C GLN A 97 9.09 0.43 -3.59
N ARG A 98 10.13 0.91 -4.29
CA ARG A 98 10.17 0.95 -5.77
C ARG A 98 10.86 -0.29 -6.31
N GLY A 99 10.20 -1.44 -6.19
CA GLY A 99 10.67 -2.71 -6.73
C GLY A 99 12.01 -3.18 -6.15
N LEU A 100 12.47 -4.35 -6.63
CA LEU A 100 13.64 -5.05 -6.10
C LEU A 100 14.99 -4.36 -6.38
N ARG A 101 15.04 -3.39 -7.31
CA ARG A 101 16.29 -2.76 -7.75
C ARG A 101 16.80 -1.67 -6.80
N THR A 102 15.95 -1.18 -5.90
CA THR A 102 16.35 -0.18 -4.91
C THR A 102 15.70 -0.54 -3.58
N PRO A 103 16.46 -1.09 -2.62
CA PRO A 103 15.91 -1.45 -1.31
C PRO A 103 15.55 -0.22 -0.48
N ALA A 104 15.95 0.99 -0.94
CA ALA A 104 15.71 2.22 -0.22
C ALA A 104 14.20 2.52 -0.11
N PRO A 105 13.68 2.64 1.11
CA PRO A 105 12.31 3.05 1.34
C PRO A 105 12.04 4.45 0.79
N HIS A 106 11.03 4.60 -0.08
CA HIS A 106 10.61 5.90 -0.57
C HIS A 106 9.62 6.53 0.39
N ARG A 107 9.77 7.84 0.59
CA ARG A 107 8.90 8.69 1.41
C ARG A 107 8.51 9.90 0.59
N GLN A 108 7.21 10.14 0.46
CA GLN A 108 6.67 11.36 -0.13
C GLN A 108 5.67 11.99 0.85
N PRO A 109 5.55 13.33 0.89
CA PRO A 109 4.51 13.98 1.68
C PRO A 109 3.12 13.47 1.25
N TRP A 110 2.28 13.08 2.20
CA TRP A 110 0.92 12.60 1.93
C TRP A 110 0.09 13.64 1.16
N GLN A 111 0.28 14.92 1.52
CA GLN A 111 -0.38 16.04 0.85
C GLN A 111 0.00 16.17 -0.62
N ALA A 112 1.27 15.94 -0.98
CA ALA A 112 1.70 16.00 -2.36
C ALA A 112 1.01 14.88 -3.19
N PHE A 113 0.96 13.66 -2.65
CA PHE A 113 0.27 12.55 -3.31
C PHE A 113 -1.19 12.85 -3.64
N MET A 114 -1.90 13.52 -2.72
CA MET A 114 -3.32 13.89 -2.90
C MET A 114 -3.55 15.01 -3.93
N GLN A 115 -2.54 15.81 -4.24
CA GLN A 115 -2.67 17.01 -5.11
C GLN A 115 -2.32 16.75 -6.59
N HIS A 116 -1.55 15.71 -6.88
CA HIS A 116 -1.18 15.33 -8.24
C HIS A 116 -2.30 14.60 -8.99
#